data_AF-A0A963F650-F1
#
_entry.id   AF-A0A963F650-F1
#
_cell.length_a   1.000
_cell.length_b   1.000
_cell.length_c   1.000
_cell.angle_alpha   90.00
_cell.angle_beta   90.00
_cell.angle_gamma   90.00
#
_symmetry.space_group_name_H-M   'P 1'
#
loop_
_entity.id
_entity.type
_entity.pdbx_description
1 polymer ?
#
loop_
_entity_poly.entity_id
_entity_poly.type
_entity_poly.pdbx_seq_one_letter_code
_entity_poly.pdbx_strand_id
1 'polypeptide(L)' 'MKITRRGFIQAAGAATAISVAGVPYIALGAGKKVVIVGGGTGGGTAAKYLRMADPSIEVTLIEPN' A
#
# COMPACT_ATOMS: atom_id res chain seq x y z
N MET A 1 -20.03 39.15 13.06
CA MET A 1 -20.01 37.97 13.95
C MET A 1 -19.06 38.25 15.11
N LYS A 2 -19.52 38.17 16.36
CA LYS A 2 -18.63 38.32 17.54
C LYS A 2 -18.15 36.93 17.97
N ILE A 3 -16.85 36.68 17.88
CA ILE A 3 -16.27 35.44 18.41
C ILE A 3 -16.26 35.54 19.93
N THR A 4 -16.96 34.62 20.59
CA THR A 4 -16.95 34.52 22.06
C THR A 4 -15.77 33.67 22.50
N ARG A 5 -15.16 34.00 23.66
CA ARG A 5 -14.04 33.22 24.23
C ARG A 5 -14.35 31.72 24.32
N ARG A 6 -15.60 31.38 24.66
CA ARG A 6 -16.08 29.99 24.72
C ARG A 6 -16.08 29.30 23.36
N GLY A 7 -16.54 30.00 22.31
CA GLY A 7 -16.54 29.47 20.94
C GLY A 7 -15.13 29.26 20.39
N PHE A 8 -14.19 30.15 20.75
CA PHE A 8 -12.78 29.98 20.40
C PHE A 8 -12.17 28.73 21.05
N ILE A 9 -12.41 28.51 22.35
CA ILE A 9 -11.89 27.34 23.07
C ILE A 9 -12.49 26.03 22.53
N GLN A 10 -13.79 26.03 22.19
CA GLN A 10 -14.44 24.86 21.58
C GLN A 10 -13.86 24.53 20.21
N ALA A 11 -13.64 25.53 19.36
CA ALA A 11 -13.03 25.33 18.05
C ALA A 11 -11.56 24.85 18.15
N ALA A 12 -10.80 25.45 19.07
CA ALA A 12 -9.41 25.05 19.33
C ALA A 12 -9.32 23.61 19.87
N GLY A 13 -10.19 23.23 20.81
CA GLY A 13 -10.25 21.87 21.35
C GLY A 13 -10.71 20.81 20.33
N ALA A 14 -11.60 21.17 19.40
CA ALA A 14 -12.00 20.28 18.31
C ALA A 14 -10.85 20.06 17.31
N ALA A 15 -10.08 21.10 17.00
CA ALA A 15 -8.93 21.00 16.10
C ALA A 15 -7.82 20.12 16.69
N THR A 16 -7.56 20.19 17.99
CA THR A 16 -6.54 19.34 18.64
C THR A 16 -6.98 17.88 18.70
N ALA A 17 -8.27 17.59 18.91
CA ALA A 17 -8.77 16.21 18.93
C ALA A 17 -8.52 15.46 17.60
N ILE A 18 -8.63 16.15 16.45
CA ILE A 18 -8.33 15.57 15.13
C ILE A 18 -6.82 15.30 14.97
N SER A 19 -5.97 16.13 15.57
CA SER A 19 -4.51 15.94 15.52
C SER A 19 -4.01 14.80 16.42
N VAL A 20 -4.70 14.51 17.52
CA VAL A 20 -4.35 13.44 18.47
C VAL A 20 -4.96 12.09 18.07
N ALA A 21 -6.05 12.10 17.30
CA ALA A 21 -6.55 10.94 16.59
C ALA A 21 -5.62 10.62 15.41
N GLY A 22 -4.38 10.22 15.71
CA GLY A 22 -3.44 9.71 14.73
C GLY A 22 -4.10 8.58 13.96
N VAL A 23 -4.27 8.76 12.65
CA VAL A 23 -4.68 7.66 11.77
C VAL A 23 -3.58 6.60 11.91
N PRO A 24 -3.89 5.39 12.40
CA PRO A 24 -2.88 4.34 12.44
C PRO A 24 -2.37 4.17 11.02
N TYR A 25 -1.04 4.20 10.84
CA TYR A 25 -0.43 3.88 9.57
C TYR A 25 -0.73 2.40 9.32
N ILE A 26 -1.86 2.11 8.69
CA ILE A 26 -2.26 0.75 8.37
C ILE A 26 -1.24 0.28 7.35
N ALA A 27 -0.32 -0.57 7.79
CA ALA A 27 0.60 -1.26 6.90
C ALA A 27 -0.27 -2.14 5.99
N LEU A 28 -0.57 -1.62 4.79
CA LEU A 28 -1.13 -2.44 3.73
C LEU A 28 -0.09 -3.52 3.45
N GLY A 29 -0.51 -4.79 3.48
CA GLY A 29 0.39 -5.92 3.26
C GLY A 29 1.23 -5.72 2.00
N ALA A 30 2.51 -6.08 2.07
CA ALA A 30 3.42 -5.95 0.94
C ALA A 30 2.81 -6.62 -0.31
N GLY A 31 2.96 -5.98 -1.47
CA GLY A 31 2.52 -6.57 -2.74
C GLY A 31 3.11 -7.96 -2.95
N LYS A 32 2.34 -8.86 -3.58
CA LYS A 32 2.78 -10.23 -3.89
C LYS A 32 3.87 -10.14 -4.95
N LYS A 33 5.09 -10.60 -4.63
CA LYS A 33 6.25 -10.57 -5.54
C LYS A 33 6.81 -11.98 -5.72
N VAL A 34 7.13 -12.35 -6.95
CA VAL A 34 7.77 -13.64 -7.29
C VAL A 34 8.94 -13.38 -8.22
N VAL A 35 10.11 -13.95 -7.89
CA VAL A 35 11.30 -13.93 -8.76
C VAL A 35 11.51 -15.33 -9.32
N ILE A 36 11.65 -15.41 -10.64
CA ILE A 36 11.94 -16.64 -11.38
C ILE A 36 13.34 -16.52 -11.95
N VAL A 37 14.21 -17.48 -11.64
CA VAL A 37 15.57 -17.55 -12.18
C VAL A 37 15.60 -18.66 -13.23
N GLY A 38 15.95 -18.30 -14.46
CA GLY A 38 15.92 -19.19 -15.63
C GLY A 38 14.75 -18.87 -16.57
N GLY A 39 15.05 -18.39 -17.77
CA GLY A 39 14.11 -17.98 -18.83
C GLY A 39 13.78 -19.05 -19.87
N GLY A 40 14.16 -20.31 -19.62
CA GLY A 40 13.80 -21.44 -20.46
C GLY A 40 12.29 -21.73 -20.49
N THR A 41 11.89 -22.79 -21.20
CA THR A 41 10.47 -23.17 -21.38
C THR A 41 9.72 -23.31 -20.04
N GLY A 42 10.37 -23.86 -19.02
CA GLY A 42 9.79 -23.96 -17.67
C GLY A 42 9.58 -22.61 -16.99
N GLY A 43 10.57 -21.73 -17.00
CA GLY A 43 10.50 -20.42 -16.33
C GLY A 43 9.50 -19.48 -16.98
N GLY A 44 9.50 -19.41 -18.32
CA GLY A 44 8.50 -18.63 -19.06
C GLY A 44 7.08 -19.15 -18.85
N THR A 45 6.90 -20.46 -18.79
CA THR A 45 5.60 -21.08 -18.50
C THR A 45 5.14 -20.74 -17.09
N ALA A 46 6.01 -20.87 -16.08
CA ALA A 46 5.70 -20.51 -14.71
C ALA A 46 5.31 -19.03 -14.59
N ALA A 47 6.07 -18.13 -15.21
CA ALA A 47 5.79 -16.69 -15.22
C ALA A 47 4.41 -16.38 -15.82
N LYS A 48 4.10 -17.00 -16.96
CA LYS A 48 2.83 -16.84 -17.66
C LYS A 48 1.65 -17.30 -16.80
N TYR A 49 1.71 -18.52 -16.26
CA TYR A 49 0.60 -19.07 -15.50
C TYR A 49 0.43 -18.40 -14.13
N LEU A 50 1.51 -17.91 -13.50
CA LEU A 50 1.41 -17.11 -12.27
C LEU A 50 0.62 -15.82 -12.50
N ARG A 51 0.93 -15.09 -13.59
CA ARG A 51 0.18 -13.87 -13.96
C ARG A 51 -1.26 -14.14 -14.37
N MET A 52 -1.52 -15.27 -15.02
CA MET A 52 -2.89 -15.67 -15.38
C MET A 52 -3.71 -16.06 -14.15
N ALA A 53 -3.11 -16.75 -13.18
CA ALA A 53 -3.78 -17.19 -11.95
C ALA A 53 -4.08 -16.02 -11.02
N ASP A 54 -3.14 -15.07 -10.89
CA ASP A 54 -3.32 -13.88 -10.09
C ASP A 54 -2.58 -12.68 -10.74
N PRO A 55 -3.32 -11.78 -11.42
CA PRO A 55 -2.74 -10.59 -12.03
C PRO A 55 -2.07 -9.63 -11.06
N SER A 56 -2.40 -9.70 -9.76
CA SER A 56 -1.81 -8.85 -8.71
C SER A 56 -0.39 -9.23 -8.33
N ILE A 57 0.11 -10.40 -8.78
CA ILE A 57 1.49 -10.83 -8.54
C ILE A 57 2.44 -10.07 -9.46
N GLU A 58 3.42 -9.39 -8.87
CA GLU A 58 4.57 -8.83 -9.57
C GLU A 58 5.58 -9.94 -9.83
N VAL A 59 5.66 -10.40 -11.07
CA VAL A 59 6.57 -11.45 -11.50
C VAL A 59 7.80 -10.84 -12.17
N THR A 60 8.98 -11.15 -11.65
CA THR A 60 10.28 -10.79 -12.24
C THR A 60 10.96 -12.06 -12.72
N LEU A 61 11.28 -12.15 -14.01
CA LEU A 61 12.03 -13.27 -14.59
C LEU A 61 13.44 -12.81 -14.94
N ILE A 62 14.43 -13.55 -14.45
CA ILE A 62 15.87 -13.26 -14.62
C ILE A 62 16.49 -14.41 -15.42
N GLU A 63 17.13 -14.08 -16.52
CA GLU A 63 17.95 -14.98 -17.34
C GLU A 63 19.31 -14.31 -17.60
N PRO A 64 20.44 -15.05 -17.68
CA PRO A 64 21.76 -14.46 -17.86
C PRO A 64 22.02 -13.82 -19.24
N ASN A 65 21.21 -14.11 -20.26
CA ASN A 65 21.42 -13.71 -21.66
C ASN A 65 20.37 -12.73 -22.15
#